data_AF-A0A968VNT9-F1
#
_entry.id   AF-A0A968VNT9-F1
#
_cell.length_a   1.000
_cell.length_b   1.000
_cell.length_c   1.000
_cell.angle_alpha   90.00
_cell.angle_beta   90.00
_cell.angle_gamma   90.00
#
_symmetry.space_group_name_H-M   'P 1'
#
loop_
_entity.id
_entity.type
_entity.pdbx_description
1 polymer ?
#
loop_
_entity_poly.entity_id
_entity_poly.type
_entity_poly.pdbx_seq_one_letter_code
_entity_poly.pdbx_strand_id
1 'polypeptide(L)'
;MDFVFPRNNNLNYSSIHKYLTKKEIDIQSPKLKVLNSKSRKYLDGVFLASRYNNALIAELLERLKFGLEYKIVDDLVELLYQKVWVDSYYFIPDPDYIVPVPNDPKRFLQRGFSVSALIASGLAKKVDKLVIHIINKKISTIEQSKLEREKREKNLKGVFELAEKEYNLSQKEVIWLIDDVSTTGTTLLECAKLLKKKYPFLQIYGVVVSGNGLLGFYII
;
A
#
# COMPACT_ATOMS: atom_id res chain seq x y z
N MET A 1 1.06 21.13 -0.76
CA MET A 1 2.49 21.05 -1.13
C MET A 1 2.58 20.02 -2.22
N ASP A 2 2.73 20.47 -3.46
CA ASP A 2 2.86 19.59 -4.62
C ASP A 2 4.28 19.02 -4.64
N PHE A 3 4.38 17.69 -4.68
CA PHE A 3 5.67 17.01 -4.78
C PHE A 3 6.24 17.23 -6.20
N VAL A 4 7.30 18.02 -6.30
CA VAL A 4 8.03 18.23 -7.56
C VAL A 4 8.91 17.01 -7.80
N PHE A 5 8.52 16.15 -8.75
CA PHE A 5 9.34 15.05 -9.21
C PHE A 5 10.47 15.57 -10.11
N PRO A 6 11.75 15.31 -9.80
CA PRO A 6 12.83 15.62 -10.73
C PRO A 6 12.72 14.71 -11.97
N ARG A 7 12.33 15.31 -13.10
CA ARG A 7 12.36 14.64 -14.41
C ARG A 7 13.81 14.56 -14.89
N ASN A 8 14.35 13.36 -15.01
CA ASN A 8 15.53 13.12 -15.83
C ASN A 8 15.39 11.78 -16.57
N ASN A 9 15.13 11.91 -17.88
CA ASN A 9 14.84 10.84 -18.85
C ASN A 9 16.09 10.01 -19.18
N ASN A 10 16.54 9.15 -18.27
CA ASN A 10 17.43 8.04 -18.62
C ASN A 10 17.49 7.04 -17.46
N LEU A 11 16.65 6.00 -17.47
CA LEU A 11 16.91 4.75 -16.76
C LEU A 11 16.23 3.53 -17.38
N ASN A 12 17.10 2.66 -17.88
CA ASN A 12 17.12 1.21 -17.81
C ASN A 12 15.84 0.48 -17.35
N TYR A 13 14.92 0.28 -18.29
CA TYR A 13 13.73 -0.59 -18.26
C TYR A 13 13.99 -2.10 -17.96
N SER A 14 15.20 -2.52 -17.56
CA SER A 14 15.63 -3.91 -17.75
C SER A 14 15.26 -4.90 -16.64
N SER A 15 15.21 -4.50 -15.36
CA SER A 15 15.07 -5.47 -14.25
C SER A 15 13.63 -5.94 -14.02
N ILE A 16 12.67 -5.02 -13.92
CA ILE A 16 11.26 -5.40 -13.75
C ILE A 16 10.64 -5.91 -15.04
N HIS A 17 11.00 -5.35 -16.20
CA HIS A 17 10.53 -5.91 -17.46
C HIS A 17 11.00 -7.36 -17.64
N LYS A 18 12.24 -7.71 -17.27
CA LYS A 18 12.72 -9.10 -17.24
C LYS A 18 11.99 -9.97 -16.20
N TYR A 19 11.62 -9.40 -15.05
CA TYR A 19 10.81 -10.11 -14.04
C TYR A 19 9.37 -10.37 -14.52
N LEU A 20 8.75 -9.40 -15.20
CA LEU A 20 7.41 -9.51 -15.78
C LEU A 20 7.40 -10.44 -17.01
N THR A 21 8.48 -10.46 -17.80
CA THR A 21 8.58 -11.27 -19.04
C THR A 21 9.16 -12.68 -18.83
N LYS A 22 9.74 -12.99 -17.66
CA LYS A 22 10.06 -14.37 -17.28
C LYS A 22 8.74 -15.15 -17.13
N LYS A 23 8.32 -15.75 -18.24
CA LYS A 23 7.34 -16.83 -18.34
C LYS A 23 7.67 -17.84 -17.23
N GLU A 24 6.64 -18.21 -16.45
CA GLU A 24 6.72 -18.82 -15.11
C GLU A 24 6.74 -17.81 -13.95
N ILE A 25 5.77 -16.89 -13.97
CA ILE A 25 5.01 -16.68 -12.73
C ILE A 25 4.55 -18.08 -12.31
N ASP A 26 5.00 -18.54 -11.15
CA ASP A 26 4.39 -19.64 -10.42
C ASP A 26 2.95 -19.21 -10.08
N ILE A 27 2.08 -19.24 -11.10
CA ILE A 27 0.63 -19.17 -10.99
C ILE A 27 0.21 -20.55 -10.49
N GLN A 28 0.70 -20.95 -9.32
CA GLN A 28 -0.22 -21.60 -8.42
C GLN A 28 -1.32 -20.56 -8.22
N SER A 29 -2.45 -20.77 -8.88
CA SER A 29 -3.68 -20.03 -8.66
C SER A 29 -3.76 -19.74 -7.17
N PRO A 30 -3.82 -18.48 -6.75
CA PRO A 30 -4.01 -18.17 -5.35
C PRO A 30 -5.13 -19.02 -4.82
N LYS A 31 -4.83 -19.88 -3.86
CA LYS A 31 -5.89 -20.42 -3.03
C LYS A 31 -6.44 -19.20 -2.30
N LEU A 32 -7.60 -18.72 -2.75
CA LEU A 32 -8.38 -17.65 -2.12
C LEU A 32 -8.41 -17.92 -0.62
N LYS A 33 -7.63 -17.15 0.14
CA LYS A 33 -7.63 -17.25 1.60
C LYS A 33 -8.57 -16.18 2.11
N VAL A 34 -9.59 -16.65 2.80
CA VAL A 34 -10.64 -15.81 3.35
C VAL A 34 -10.08 -15.01 4.53
N LEU A 35 -10.20 -13.67 4.48
CA LEU A 35 -9.90 -12.83 5.65
C LEU A 35 -10.78 -13.26 6.83
N ASN A 36 -10.23 -13.25 8.04
CA ASN A 36 -11.04 -13.54 9.22
C ASN A 36 -12.22 -12.55 9.31
N SER A 37 -13.31 -12.97 9.97
CA SER A 37 -14.58 -12.21 10.03
C SER A 37 -14.41 -10.78 10.57
N LYS A 38 -13.44 -10.58 11.47
CA LYS A 38 -13.14 -9.27 12.07
C LYS A 38 -12.48 -8.31 11.07
N SER A 39 -11.63 -8.82 10.18
CA SER A 39 -11.01 -8.03 9.11
C SER A 39 -12.00 -7.69 8.00
N ARG A 40 -12.90 -8.63 7.63
CA ARG A 40 -13.96 -8.40 6.62
C ARG A 40 -14.94 -7.29 6.98
N LYS A 41 -15.05 -6.94 8.27
CA LYS A 41 -15.86 -5.79 8.71
C LYS A 41 -15.34 -4.45 8.19
N TYR A 42 -14.03 -4.35 7.89
CA TYR A 42 -13.40 -3.06 7.59
C TYR A 42 -12.64 -3.04 6.26
N LEU A 43 -12.03 -4.15 5.87
CA LEU A 43 -11.39 -4.33 4.56
C LEU A 43 -12.28 -5.23 3.69
N ASP A 44 -12.66 -4.72 2.53
CA ASP A 44 -13.44 -5.43 1.52
C ASP A 44 -12.53 -6.36 0.67
N GLY A 45 -11.23 -6.08 0.64
CA GLY A 45 -10.23 -6.98 0.08
C GLY A 45 -8.79 -6.47 0.25
N VAL A 46 -7.84 -7.30 -0.15
CA VAL A 46 -6.41 -6.93 -0.25
C VAL A 46 -5.88 -7.52 -1.55
N PHE A 47 -4.93 -6.84 -2.18
CA PHE A 47 -4.20 -7.27 -3.35
C PHE A 47 -2.71 -7.22 -3.07
N LEU A 48 -2.00 -8.30 -3.44
CA LEU A 48 -0.55 -8.41 -3.30
C LEU A 48 0.08 -8.65 -4.68
N ALA A 49 0.92 -7.72 -5.14
CA ALA A 49 1.61 -7.88 -6.43
C ALA A 49 2.79 -8.89 -6.36
N SER A 50 3.37 -9.10 -5.18
CA SER A 50 4.46 -10.05 -4.94
C SER A 50 4.42 -10.63 -3.53
N ARG A 51 5.07 -11.79 -3.36
CA ARG A 51 5.34 -12.36 -2.03
C ARG A 51 6.48 -11.63 -1.34
N TYR A 52 6.42 -11.56 -0.01
CA TYR A 52 7.45 -10.99 0.85
C TYR A 52 8.84 -11.60 0.65
N ASN A 53 8.91 -12.90 0.36
CA ASN A 53 10.16 -13.62 0.15
C ASN A 53 10.73 -13.52 -1.28
N ASN A 54 10.13 -12.70 -2.16
CA ASN A 54 10.70 -12.45 -3.47
C ASN A 54 11.97 -11.60 -3.34
N ALA A 55 13.13 -12.19 -3.62
CA ALA A 55 14.42 -11.55 -3.44
C ALA A 55 14.59 -10.26 -4.25
N LEU A 56 14.11 -10.24 -5.51
CA LEU A 56 14.21 -9.05 -6.36
C LEU A 56 13.36 -7.90 -5.80
N ILE A 57 12.10 -8.17 -5.44
CA ILE A 57 11.22 -7.14 -4.89
C ILE A 57 11.71 -6.65 -3.53
N ALA A 58 12.25 -7.55 -2.70
CA ALA A 58 12.88 -7.19 -1.44
C ALA A 58 14.09 -6.27 -1.65
N GLU A 59 14.99 -6.61 -2.58
CA GLU A 59 16.16 -5.80 -2.92
C GLU A 59 15.76 -4.41 -3.44
N LEU A 60 14.79 -4.33 -4.35
CA LEU A 60 14.30 -3.06 -4.89
C LEU A 60 13.70 -2.17 -3.78
N LEU A 61 12.87 -2.75 -2.90
CA LEU A 61 12.31 -2.03 -1.77
C LEU A 61 13.39 -1.58 -0.77
N GLU A 62 14.44 -2.38 -0.57
CA GLU A 62 15.57 -2.03 0.29
C GLU A 62 16.38 -0.87 -0.29
N ARG A 63 16.75 -0.95 -1.57
CA ARG A 63 17.46 0.12 -2.31
C ARG A 63 16.65 1.41 -2.36
N LEU A 64 15.33 1.32 -2.52
CA LEU A 64 14.47 2.49 -2.41
C LEU A 64 14.48 3.07 -0.98
N LYS A 65 14.31 2.22 0.05
CA LYS A 65 14.16 2.64 1.44
C LYS A 65 15.44 3.13 2.11
N PHE A 66 16.60 2.62 1.70
CA PHE A 66 17.88 2.85 2.36
C PHE A 66 18.96 3.38 1.41
N GLY A 67 18.94 2.96 0.15
CA GLY A 67 19.79 3.53 -0.91
C GLY A 67 19.24 4.84 -1.50
N LEU A 68 18.00 5.23 -1.16
CA LEU A 68 17.31 6.43 -1.65
C LEU A 68 17.25 6.50 -3.20
N GLU A 69 17.17 5.34 -3.84
CA GLU A 69 17.10 5.22 -5.30
C GLU A 69 15.67 5.43 -5.81
N TYR A 70 15.22 6.69 -5.85
CA TYR A 70 13.82 7.08 -6.19
C TYR A 70 13.29 6.52 -7.50
N LYS A 71 14.17 6.29 -8.48
CA LYS A 71 13.79 5.76 -9.80
C LYS A 71 13.21 4.35 -9.75
N ILE A 72 13.45 3.62 -8.66
CA ILE A 72 12.82 2.32 -8.37
C ILE A 72 11.29 2.46 -8.19
N VAL A 73 10.77 3.66 -7.87
CA VAL A 73 9.33 3.87 -7.75
C VAL A 73 8.61 3.56 -9.06
N ASP A 74 9.15 3.99 -10.20
CA ASP A 74 8.52 3.77 -11.52
C ASP A 74 8.39 2.27 -11.82
N ASP A 75 9.44 1.54 -11.47
CA ASP A 75 9.52 0.08 -11.50
C ASP A 75 8.41 -0.56 -10.64
N LEU A 76 8.30 -0.20 -9.36
CA LEU A 76 7.30 -0.77 -8.46
C LEU A 76 5.86 -0.39 -8.85
N VAL A 77 5.68 0.81 -9.39
CA VAL A 77 4.40 1.29 -9.93
C VAL A 77 4.00 0.49 -11.17
N GLU A 78 4.95 0.22 -12.08
CA GLU A 78 4.70 -0.62 -13.25
C GLU A 78 4.30 -2.03 -12.85
N LEU A 79 5.01 -2.62 -11.89
CA LEU A 79 4.65 -3.94 -11.34
C LEU A 79 3.22 -3.94 -10.81
N LEU A 80 2.85 -2.96 -9.97
CA LEU A 80 1.50 -2.87 -9.41
C LEU A 80 0.45 -2.69 -10.50
N TYR A 81 0.66 -1.74 -11.41
CA TYR A 81 -0.25 -1.47 -12.52
C TYR A 81 -0.51 -2.72 -13.36
N GLN A 82 0.54 -3.42 -13.79
CA GLN A 82 0.39 -4.65 -14.56
C GLN A 82 -0.41 -5.69 -13.76
N LYS A 83 -0.11 -5.86 -12.47
CA LYS A 83 -0.70 -6.91 -11.64
C LYS A 83 -2.14 -6.64 -11.21
N VAL A 84 -2.50 -5.38 -10.94
CA VAL A 84 -3.82 -5.00 -10.37
C VAL A 84 -4.79 -4.45 -11.42
N TRP A 85 -4.27 -3.89 -12.51
CA TRP A 85 -5.07 -3.17 -13.50
C TRP A 85 -5.13 -3.90 -14.85
N VAL A 86 -4.00 -4.46 -15.30
CA VAL A 86 -3.90 -5.12 -16.62
C VAL A 86 -4.22 -6.60 -16.53
N ASP A 87 -3.66 -7.29 -15.54
CA ASP A 87 -3.87 -8.71 -15.30
C ASP A 87 -5.33 -8.94 -14.83
N SER A 88 -6.20 -9.40 -15.74
CA SER A 88 -7.63 -9.62 -15.48
C SER A 88 -7.95 -10.81 -14.54
N TYR A 89 -6.94 -11.36 -13.86
CA TYR A 89 -7.09 -12.56 -13.03
C TYR A 89 -7.78 -12.28 -11.70
N TYR A 90 -7.80 -11.02 -11.26
CA TYR A 90 -8.33 -10.62 -9.99
C TYR A 90 -9.32 -9.48 -10.17
N PHE A 91 -10.59 -9.74 -9.86
CA PHE A 91 -11.58 -8.67 -9.86
C PHE A 91 -11.32 -7.76 -8.66
N ILE A 92 -10.94 -6.51 -8.91
CA ILE A 92 -10.97 -5.43 -7.93
C ILE A 92 -11.80 -4.31 -8.52
N PRO A 93 -12.76 -3.74 -7.78
CA PRO A 93 -13.43 -2.55 -8.27
C PRO A 93 -12.43 -1.41 -8.43
N ASP A 94 -12.54 -0.68 -9.54
CA ASP A 94 -11.78 0.53 -9.78
C ASP A 94 -11.95 1.50 -8.60
N PRO A 95 -10.88 2.18 -8.16
CA PRO A 95 -11.00 3.15 -7.09
C PRO A 95 -11.64 4.42 -7.62
N ASP A 96 -12.40 5.08 -6.75
CA ASP A 96 -12.69 6.51 -6.86
C ASP A 96 -11.49 7.32 -6.33
N TYR A 97 -10.88 6.83 -5.23
CA TYR A 97 -9.71 7.46 -4.65
C TYR A 97 -8.61 6.45 -4.28
N ILE A 98 -7.38 6.90 -4.47
CA ILE A 98 -6.18 6.20 -4.00
C ILE A 98 -5.67 6.90 -2.74
N VAL A 99 -5.47 6.14 -1.68
CA VAL A 99 -5.07 6.66 -0.36
C VAL A 99 -3.77 6.00 0.06
N PRO A 100 -2.65 6.73 0.15
CA PRO A 100 -1.41 6.15 0.63
C PRO A 100 -1.50 5.91 2.14
N VAL A 101 -1.08 4.72 2.57
CA VAL A 101 -0.93 4.40 3.99
C VAL A 101 0.19 5.27 4.57
N PRO A 102 -0.04 6.02 5.67
CA PRO A 102 0.97 6.93 6.20
C PRO A 102 2.20 6.20 6.72
N ASN A 103 3.37 6.69 6.31
CA ASN A 103 4.64 6.20 6.80
C ASN A 103 4.92 6.63 8.24
N ASP A 104 5.90 5.98 8.87
CA ASP A 104 6.41 6.42 10.16
C ASP A 104 7.04 7.81 10.05
N PRO A 105 6.62 8.82 10.85
CA PRO A 105 7.18 10.17 10.79
C PRO A 105 8.70 10.19 10.93
N LYS A 106 9.28 9.30 11.76
CA LYS A 106 10.75 9.21 11.90
C LYS A 106 11.41 8.72 10.62
N ARG A 107 10.79 7.75 9.94
CA ARG A 107 11.28 7.24 8.65
C ARG A 107 11.12 8.27 7.54
N PHE A 108 10.03 9.04 7.56
CA PHE A 108 9.84 10.16 6.63
C PHE A 108 10.93 11.22 6.82
N LEU A 109 11.21 11.62 8.06
CA LEU A 109 12.29 12.57 8.37
C LEU A 109 13.67 12.07 7.94
N GLN A 110 13.95 10.78 8.12
CA GLN A 110 15.23 10.18 7.71
C GLN A 110 15.40 10.11 6.19
N ARG A 111 14.33 9.80 5.46
CA ARG A 111 14.39 9.53 4.01
C ARG A 111 14.06 10.76 3.16
N GLY A 112 13.29 11.70 3.70
CA GLY A 112 12.73 12.85 2.97
C GLY A 112 11.46 12.52 2.17
N PHE A 113 10.95 11.28 2.21
CA PHE A 113 9.80 10.85 1.43
C PHE A 113 9.01 9.70 2.04
N SER A 114 7.81 9.49 1.50
CA SER A 114 6.90 8.40 1.83
C SER A 114 6.80 7.44 0.63
N VAL A 115 7.32 6.22 0.77
CA VAL A 115 7.32 5.20 -0.30
C VAL A 115 5.89 4.91 -0.79
N SER A 116 4.95 4.68 0.14
CA SER A 116 3.53 4.47 -0.17
C SER A 116 2.91 5.65 -0.91
N ALA A 117 3.27 6.89 -0.57
CA ALA A 117 2.78 8.09 -1.26
C ALA A 117 3.35 8.20 -2.68
N LEU A 118 4.64 7.91 -2.87
CA LEU A 118 5.27 7.91 -4.19
C LEU A 118 4.63 6.86 -5.10
N ILE A 119 4.42 5.64 -4.58
CA ILE A 119 3.76 4.56 -5.32
C ILE A 119 2.30 4.93 -5.61
N ALA A 120 1.55 5.45 -4.63
CA ALA A 120 0.16 5.87 -4.82
C ALA A 120 0.04 6.93 -5.91
N SER A 121 0.90 7.95 -5.91
CA SER A 121 0.93 9.01 -6.92
C SER A 121 1.26 8.46 -8.30
N GLY A 122 2.24 7.55 -8.41
CA GLY A 122 2.60 6.93 -9.68
C GLY A 122 1.46 6.08 -10.24
N LEU A 123 0.85 5.24 -9.41
CA LEU A 123 -0.26 4.38 -9.81
C LEU A 123 -1.48 5.20 -10.23
N ALA A 124 -1.88 6.19 -9.42
CA ALA A 124 -3.00 7.09 -9.69
C ALA A 124 -2.87 7.77 -11.05
N LYS A 125 -1.66 8.20 -11.43
CA LYS A 125 -1.38 8.78 -12.74
C LYS A 125 -1.59 7.78 -13.88
N LYS A 126 -1.26 6.50 -13.69
CA LYS A 126 -1.43 5.46 -14.73
C LYS A 126 -2.88 5.06 -14.92
N VAL A 127 -3.67 5.09 -13.85
CA VAL A 127 -5.08 4.66 -13.87
C VAL A 127 -6.08 5.82 -13.96
N ASP A 128 -5.57 7.05 -14.10
CA ASP A 128 -6.33 8.31 -14.15
C ASP A 128 -7.27 8.51 -12.94
N LYS A 129 -6.70 8.42 -11.73
CA LYS A 129 -7.44 8.54 -10.45
C LYS A 129 -6.83 9.59 -9.54
N LEU A 130 -7.58 10.00 -8.52
CA LEU A 130 -7.16 11.01 -7.57
C LEU A 130 -6.50 10.39 -6.34
N VAL A 131 -5.39 10.99 -5.89
CA VAL A 131 -4.78 10.68 -4.60
C VAL A 131 -5.34 11.61 -3.54
N ILE A 132 -5.84 11.05 -2.43
CA ILE A 132 -6.22 11.84 -1.26
C ILE A 132 -5.42 11.42 -0.02
N HIS A 133 -4.91 12.42 0.70
CA HIS A 133 -4.18 12.23 1.95
C HIS A 133 -5.13 12.46 3.12
N ILE A 134 -6.02 11.50 3.37
CA ILE A 134 -7.08 11.59 4.39
C ILE A 134 -6.68 10.94 5.72
N ILE A 135 -5.56 10.22 5.77
CA ILE A 135 -5.03 9.57 6.98
C ILE A 135 -3.67 10.16 7.32
N ASN A 136 -3.46 10.46 8.60
CA ASN A 136 -2.16 10.80 9.17
C ASN A 136 -1.74 9.74 10.19
N LYS A 137 -0.43 9.56 10.35
CA LYS A 137 0.12 8.80 11.48
C LYS A 137 0.50 9.78 12.58
N LYS A 138 -0.03 9.57 13.78
CA LYS A 138 0.32 10.36 14.96
C LYS A 138 1.81 10.25 15.23
N ILE A 139 2.43 11.37 15.56
CA ILE A 139 3.80 11.39 16.05
C ILE A 139 3.78 10.82 17.46
N SER A 140 4.45 9.69 17.68
CA SER A 140 4.64 9.14 19.02
C SER A 140 5.63 10.03 19.78
N THR A 141 5.13 11.04 20.50
CA THR A 141 5.91 11.68 21.56
C THR A 141 6.15 10.64 22.65
N ILE A 142 7.43 10.36 22.87
CA ILE A 142 7.90 9.28 23.74
C ILE A 142 7.54 9.63 25.19
N GLU A 143 6.62 8.88 25.79
CA GLU A 143 6.72 8.55 27.19
C GLU A 143 6.96 7.04 27.35
N GLN A 144 8.24 6.77 27.62
CA GLN A 144 8.78 5.68 28.42
C GLN A 144 8.74 4.25 27.86
N SER A 145 9.95 3.82 27.49
CA SER A 145 10.60 2.55 27.82
C SER A 145 9.80 1.57 28.69
N LYS A 146 9.92 0.28 28.32
CA LYS A 146 9.24 -0.90 28.88
C LYS A 146 7.86 -1.13 28.28
N LEU A 147 7.79 -2.03 27.31
CA LEU A 147 7.04 -3.28 27.50
C LEU A 147 7.15 -4.14 26.24
N GLU A 148 7.15 -5.44 26.52
CA GLU A 148 7.62 -6.54 25.71
C GLU A 148 6.80 -6.76 24.44
N ARG A 149 7.33 -7.67 23.63
CA ARG A 149 6.91 -8.11 22.29
C ARG A 149 5.39 -8.25 22.06
N GLU A 150 4.59 -8.48 23.09
CA GLU A 150 3.11 -8.52 23.05
C GLU A 150 2.43 -7.17 22.80
N LYS A 151 3.10 -6.03 23.04
CA LYS A 151 2.51 -4.70 22.79
C LYS A 151 2.44 -4.31 21.31
N ARG A 152 3.08 -5.03 20.38
CA ARG A 152 3.05 -4.63 18.96
C ARG A 152 1.64 -4.64 18.36
N GLU A 153 0.76 -5.55 18.80
CA GLU A 153 -0.64 -5.59 18.35
C GLU A 153 -1.53 -4.57 19.08
N LYS A 154 -1.20 -4.21 20.32
CA LYS A 154 -1.87 -3.13 21.06
C LYS A 154 -1.40 -1.73 20.65
N ASN A 155 -0.18 -1.60 20.14
CA ASN A 155 0.44 -0.32 19.82
C ASN A 155 -0.07 0.32 18.53
N LEU A 156 -0.80 -0.37 17.65
CA LEU A 156 -1.35 0.26 16.44
C LEU A 156 -2.74 0.87 16.64
N LYS A 157 -3.46 0.52 17.73
CA LYS A 157 -4.73 1.15 18.06
C LYS A 157 -4.50 2.62 18.40
N GLY A 158 -5.08 3.51 17.61
CA GLY A 158 -5.00 4.96 17.84
C GLY A 158 -3.72 5.62 17.33
N VAL A 159 -2.89 4.92 16.53
CA VAL A 159 -1.70 5.48 15.87
C VAL A 159 -2.03 6.26 14.60
N PHE A 160 -3.19 5.98 13.99
CA PHE A 160 -3.68 6.73 12.84
C PHE A 160 -4.83 7.65 13.24
N GLU A 161 -4.93 8.77 12.55
CA GLU A 161 -6.02 9.74 12.67
C GLU A 161 -6.38 10.31 11.30
N LEU A 162 -7.57 10.90 11.19
CA LEU A 162 -7.99 11.55 9.95
C LEU A 162 -7.27 12.90 9.84
N ALA A 163 -6.87 13.25 8.62
CA ALA A 163 -6.35 14.58 8.35
C ALA A 163 -7.41 15.66 8.65
N GLU A 164 -6.97 16.84 9.06
CA GLU A 164 -7.85 17.98 9.33
C GLU A 164 -8.64 18.43 8.10
N LYS A 165 -8.03 18.27 6.91
CA LYS A 165 -8.71 18.52 5.66
C LYS A 165 -9.89 17.56 5.52
N GLU A 166 -11.09 18.12 5.49
CA GLU A 166 -12.29 17.35 5.26
C GLU A 166 -12.41 16.95 3.79
N TYR A 167 -12.77 15.69 3.57
CA TYR A 167 -13.16 15.17 2.27
C TYR A 167 -14.62 14.76 2.38
N ASN A 168 -15.44 15.22 1.45
CA ASN A 168 -16.85 14.84 1.41
C ASN A 168 -17.00 13.48 0.73
N LEU A 169 -16.74 12.41 1.49
CA LEU A 169 -16.96 11.03 1.07
C LEU A 169 -18.35 10.60 1.56
N SER A 170 -19.37 10.85 0.72
CA SER A 170 -20.78 10.75 1.11
C SER A 170 -21.52 9.62 0.41
N GLN A 171 -20.86 8.95 -0.54
CA GLN A 171 -21.45 7.88 -1.32
C GLN A 171 -20.79 6.54 -0.96
N LYS A 172 -20.96 5.55 -1.84
CA LYS A 172 -20.32 4.25 -1.71
C LYS A 172 -19.01 4.27 -2.51
N GLU A 173 -18.09 5.16 -2.16
CA GLU A 173 -16.83 5.29 -2.89
C GLU A 173 -15.90 4.09 -2.63
N VAL A 174 -15.20 3.67 -3.68
CA VAL A 174 -14.14 2.66 -3.63
C VAL A 174 -12.80 3.32 -3.34
N ILE A 175 -12.15 2.87 -2.26
CA ILE A 175 -10.85 3.35 -1.80
C ILE A 175 -9.80 2.25 -1.98
N TRP A 176 -8.70 2.59 -2.64
CA TRP A 176 -7.50 1.78 -2.63
C TRP A 176 -6.49 2.31 -1.62
N LEU A 177 -6.23 1.54 -0.56
CA LEU A 177 -5.17 1.80 0.41
C LEU A 177 -3.84 1.25 -0.13
N ILE A 178 -2.91 2.14 -0.46
CA ILE A 178 -1.60 1.76 -1.02
C ILE A 178 -0.56 1.64 0.08
N ASP A 179 0.10 0.48 0.14
CA ASP A 179 1.25 0.25 1.02
C ASP A 179 2.39 -0.44 0.26
N ASP A 180 3.62 -0.31 0.76
CA ASP A 180 4.78 -0.94 0.14
C ASP A 180 4.95 -2.40 0.59
N VAL A 181 4.75 -2.67 1.88
CA VAL A 181 4.93 -3.99 2.48
C VAL A 181 3.88 -4.25 3.55
N SER A 182 3.12 -5.34 3.38
CA SER A 182 2.15 -5.79 4.36
C SER A 182 2.48 -7.18 4.88
N THR A 183 2.94 -7.27 6.14
CA THR A 183 3.26 -8.56 6.76
C THR A 183 2.04 -9.17 7.45
N THR A 184 1.43 -8.46 8.40
CA THR A 184 0.26 -8.95 9.16
C THR A 184 -1.06 -8.35 8.68
N GLY A 185 -1.04 -7.41 7.73
CA GLY A 185 -2.20 -6.62 7.34
C GLY A 185 -2.71 -5.65 8.41
N THR A 186 -2.05 -5.54 9.56
CA THR A 186 -2.53 -4.72 10.68
C THR A 186 -2.58 -3.23 10.32
N THR A 187 -1.59 -2.71 9.60
CA THR A 187 -1.56 -1.30 9.17
C THR A 187 -2.76 -0.94 8.29
N LEU A 188 -3.02 -1.75 7.26
CA LEU A 188 -4.19 -1.61 6.38
C LEU A 188 -5.50 -1.69 7.17
N LEU A 189 -5.60 -2.65 8.10
CA LEU A 189 -6.79 -2.85 8.89
C LEU A 189 -7.09 -1.66 9.82
N GLU A 190 -6.07 -1.08 10.47
CA GLU A 190 -6.28 0.09 11.33
C GLU A 190 -6.63 1.34 10.52
N CYS A 191 -6.02 1.53 9.35
CA CYS A 191 -6.41 2.59 8.41
C CYS A 191 -7.86 2.43 7.94
N ALA A 192 -8.25 1.23 7.55
CA ALA A 192 -9.61 0.93 7.10
C ALA A 192 -10.65 1.10 8.22
N LYS A 193 -10.33 0.68 9.46
CA LYS A 193 -11.18 0.93 10.63
C LYS A 193 -11.42 2.41 10.88
N LEU A 194 -10.35 3.22 10.79
CA LEU A 194 -10.44 4.66 10.98
C LEU A 194 -11.36 5.29 9.93
N LEU A 195 -11.20 4.91 8.66
CA LEU A 195 -12.05 5.39 7.58
C LEU A 195 -13.50 4.95 7.75
N LYS A 196 -13.77 3.65 7.96
CA LYS A 196 -15.13 3.11 8.15
C LYS A 196 -15.83 3.67 9.39
N LYS A 197 -15.07 4.16 10.39
CA LYS A 197 -15.65 4.83 11.57
C LYS A 197 -16.29 6.17 11.21
N LYS A 198 -15.69 6.97 10.31
CA LYS A 198 -16.28 8.23 9.83
C LYS A 198 -17.19 8.02 8.62
N TYR A 199 -16.84 7.08 7.74
CA TYR A 199 -17.51 6.82 6.47
C TYR A 199 -17.83 5.32 6.33
N PRO A 200 -18.92 4.83 6.96
CA PRO A 200 -19.22 3.40 7.05
C PRO A 200 -19.52 2.73 5.69
N PHE A 201 -19.87 3.52 4.67
CA PHE A 201 -20.29 3.03 3.35
C PHE A 201 -19.15 2.80 2.36
N LEU A 202 -17.95 3.33 2.64
CA LEU A 202 -16.78 3.17 1.75
C LEU A 202 -16.50 1.70 1.49
N GLN A 203 -16.07 1.33 0.28
CA GLN A 203 -15.48 0.03 0.01
C GLN A 203 -13.96 0.16 0.02
N ILE A 204 -13.27 -0.60 0.86
CA ILE A 204 -11.83 -0.38 1.11
C ILE A 204 -11.04 -1.62 0.72
N TYR A 205 -10.16 -1.45 -0.26
CA TYR A 205 -9.25 -2.48 -0.75
C TYR A 205 -7.81 -2.10 -0.44
N GLY A 206 -7.03 -3.00 0.15
CA GLY A 206 -5.57 -2.82 0.24
C GLY A 206 -4.90 -3.19 -1.07
N VAL A 207 -3.95 -2.40 -1.56
CA VAL A 207 -3.16 -2.70 -2.76
C VAL A 207 -1.69 -2.54 -2.39
N VAL A 208 -0.95 -3.65 -2.40
CA VAL A 208 0.39 -3.72 -1.78
C VAL A 208 1.41 -4.33 -2.73
N VAL A 209 2.60 -3.74 -2.79
CA VAL A 209 3.71 -4.26 -3.60
C VAL A 209 4.12 -5.67 -3.13
N SER A 210 4.32 -5.86 -1.81
CA SER A 210 4.83 -7.11 -1.27
C SER A 210 4.20 -7.48 0.07
N GLY A 211 3.96 -8.77 0.34
CA GLY A 211 3.38 -9.16 1.63
C GLY A 211 3.53 -10.63 2.03
N ASN A 212 3.34 -10.91 3.32
CA ASN A 212 3.31 -12.29 3.85
C ASN A 212 1.94 -12.90 3.59
N GLY A 213 1.89 -13.85 2.66
CA GLY A 213 0.69 -14.53 2.19
C GLY A 213 1.03 -15.41 0.99
N LEU A 214 0.09 -16.25 0.55
CA LEU A 214 0.15 -16.77 -0.82
C LEU A 214 -0.20 -15.60 -1.75
N LEU A 215 0.43 -15.53 -2.95
CA LEU A 215 0.09 -14.56 -4.01
C LEU A 215 -1.43 -14.49 -4.18
N GLY A 216 -1.99 -13.32 -4.51
CA GLY A 216 -3.38 -13.21 -4.96
C GLY A 216 -4.26 -12.19 -4.25
N PHE A 217 -5.39 -11.95 -4.90
CA PHE A 217 -6.47 -11.10 -4.44
C PHE A 217 -7.31 -11.79 -3.36
N TYR A 218 -7.65 -11.05 -2.31
CA TYR A 218 -8.59 -11.45 -1.28
C TYR A 218 -9.96 -10.82 -1.62
N ILE A 219 -10.84 -11.50 -2.37
CA ILE A 219 -12.28 -11.16 -2.42
C ILE A 219 -13.05 -12.25 -1.69
N ILE A 220 -13.89 -11.76 -0.77
CA ILE A 220 -15.19 -12.25 -0.27
C ILE A 220 -15.49 -13.74 -0.50
#